data_AF-A0A0J5GIR6-F1
#
_entry.id   AF-A0A0J5GIR6-F1
#
_cell.length_a   1.000
_cell.length_b   1.000
_cell.length_c   1.000
_cell.angle_alpha   90.00
_cell.angle_beta   90.00
_cell.angle_gamma   90.00
#
_symmetry.space_group_name_H-M   'P 1'
#
loop_
_entity.id
_entity.type
_entity.pdbx_description
1 polymer ?
#
loop_
_entity_poly.entity_id
_entity_poly.type
_entity_poly.pdbx_seq_one_letter_code
_entity_poly.pdbx_strand_id
1 'polypeptide(L)'
;MLRIATLLLLCSLPALGNELFIGTVSRHGTQLVLTRCDAAKNRYLLVDAEGSRQPVLPSLLNAGLDPQRPTYLALFAKYDARHGRDYLIVSAVKHLEQGRSCHLPD
;
A
#
# COMPACT_ATOMS: atom_id res chain seq x y z
N MET A 1 -20.54 12.57 -48.23
CA MET A 1 -19.18 12.59 -47.62
C MET A 1 -19.35 12.43 -46.11
N LEU A 2 -19.17 11.22 -45.58
CA LEU A 2 -19.42 10.91 -44.17
C LEU A 2 -18.08 10.95 -43.42
N ARG A 3 -17.88 11.96 -42.57
CA ARG A 3 -16.68 12.14 -41.75
C ARG A 3 -16.75 11.18 -40.56
N ILE A 4 -15.98 10.09 -40.63
CA ILE A 4 -15.79 9.17 -39.51
C ILE A 4 -14.88 9.88 -38.50
N ALA A 5 -15.46 10.31 -37.37
CA ALA A 5 -14.72 10.81 -36.23
C ALA A 5 -14.20 9.61 -35.45
N THR A 6 -12.94 9.25 -35.67
CA THR A 6 -12.26 8.18 -34.94
C THR A 6 -12.04 8.62 -33.49
N LEU A 7 -12.92 8.18 -32.60
CA LEU A 7 -12.82 8.42 -31.16
C LEU A 7 -11.63 7.61 -30.62
N LEU A 8 -10.47 8.24 -30.46
CA LEU A 8 -9.32 7.66 -29.77
C LEU A 8 -9.66 7.52 -28.27
N LEU A 9 -10.08 6.32 -27.88
CA LEU A 9 -10.23 5.94 -26.48
C LEU A 9 -8.81 5.76 -25.89
N LEU A 10 -8.31 6.79 -25.22
CA LEU A 10 -7.10 6.72 -24.40
C LEU A 10 -7.41 5.88 -23.15
N CYS A 11 -7.26 4.56 -23.26
CA CYS A 11 -7.22 3.70 -22.08
C CYS A 11 -5.97 4.05 -21.27
N SER A 12 -6.15 4.72 -20.14
CA SER A 12 -5.13 4.85 -19.11
C SER A 12 -4.82 3.46 -18.57
N LEU A 13 -3.75 2.83 -19.07
CA LEU A 13 -3.21 1.64 -18.41
C LEU A 13 -2.78 2.05 -17.00
N PRO A 14 -3.22 1.35 -15.94
CA PRO A 14 -2.68 1.58 -14.62
C PRO A 14 -1.18 1.29 -14.67
N ALA A 15 -0.36 2.22 -14.17
CA ALA A 15 1.08 2.05 -14.14
C ALA A 15 1.41 0.82 -13.29
N LEU A 16 1.89 -0.25 -13.91
CA LEU A 16 2.28 -1.51 -13.26
C LEU A 16 3.61 -1.38 -12.49
N GLY A 17 3.85 -0.22 -11.87
CA GLY A 17 5.11 0.14 -11.23
C GLY A 17 5.04 0.14 -9.70
N ASN A 18 6.19 0.40 -9.06
CA ASN A 18 6.22 0.76 -7.65
C ASN A 18 5.65 2.18 -7.49
N GLU A 19 4.61 2.31 -6.69
CA GLU A 19 3.96 3.59 -6.37
C GLU A 19 4.12 3.91 -4.89
N LEU A 20 3.95 5.20 -4.55
CA LEU A 20 3.97 5.64 -3.16
C LEU A 20 2.58 5.43 -2.54
N PHE A 21 2.53 4.60 -1.49
CA PHE A 21 1.35 4.41 -0.65
C PHE A 21 1.57 5.09 0.70
N ILE A 22 0.56 5.82 1.15
CA ILE A 22 0.56 6.55 2.42
C ILE A 22 -0.66 6.12 3.22
N GLY A 23 -0.45 5.65 4.44
CA GLY A 23 -1.52 5.10 5.26
C GLY A 23 -1.18 4.98 6.73
N THR A 24 -2.20 4.61 7.51
CA THR A 24 -2.03 4.11 8.87
C THR A 24 -1.85 2.60 8.80
N VAL A 25 -0.78 2.07 9.40
CA VAL A 25 -0.57 0.64 9.57
C VAL A 25 -1.12 0.17 10.91
N SER A 26 -1.77 -0.98 10.84
CA SER A 26 -2.23 -1.77 11.99
C SER A 26 -1.89 -3.24 11.75
N ARG A 27 -1.92 -4.05 12.81
CA ARG A 27 -1.82 -5.51 12.67
C ARG A 27 -3.18 -6.17 12.80
N HIS A 28 -3.41 -7.14 11.92
CA HIS A 28 -4.55 -8.05 12.00
C HIS A 28 -4.01 -9.48 12.04
N GLY A 29 -3.99 -10.09 13.23
CA GLY A 29 -3.34 -11.37 13.47
C GLY A 29 -1.83 -11.29 13.24
N THR A 30 -1.31 -12.03 12.25
CA THR A 30 0.10 -12.01 11.86
C THR A 30 0.40 -11.04 10.71
N GLN A 31 -0.62 -10.42 10.13
CA GLN A 31 -0.51 -9.60 8.93
C GLN A 31 -0.48 -8.12 9.28
N LEU A 32 0.34 -7.35 8.55
CA LEU A 32 0.29 -5.89 8.58
C LEU A 32 -0.69 -5.41 7.52
N VAL A 33 -1.53 -4.46 7.91
CA VAL A 33 -2.56 -3.86 7.05
C VAL A 33 -2.29 -2.38 6.96
N LEU A 34 -2.14 -1.85 5.75
CA LEU A 34 -2.13 -0.41 5.49
C LEU A 34 -3.53 0.03 5.10
N THR A 35 -4.08 0.99 5.84
CA THR A 35 -5.30 1.71 5.47
C THR A 35 -4.90 3.06 4.90
N ARG A 36 -5.27 3.36 3.65
CA ARG A 36 -4.88 4.62 3.00
C ARG A 36 -5.45 5.83 3.71
N CYS A 37 -4.68 6.91 3.74
CA CYS A 37 -5.08 8.18 4.35
C CYS A 37 -6.13 8.97 3.55
N ASP A 38 -6.52 8.49 2.38
CA ASP A 38 -7.55 9.12 1.56
C ASP A 38 -8.97 8.80 2.05
N ALA A 39 -9.97 9.48 1.48
CA ALA A 39 -11.37 9.34 1.85
C ALA A 39 -11.94 7.95 1.58
N ALA A 40 -11.37 7.22 0.60
CA ALA A 40 -11.80 5.86 0.28
C ALA A 40 -11.35 4.86 1.35
N LYS A 41 -10.29 5.17 2.11
CA LYS A 41 -9.76 4.33 3.20
C LYS A 41 -9.51 2.89 2.76
N ASN A 42 -9.04 2.70 1.52
CA ASN A 42 -8.74 1.37 0.98
C ASN A 42 -7.72 0.64 1.86
N ARG A 43 -7.91 -0.67 2.04
CA ARG A 43 -7.13 -1.51 2.95
C ARG A 43 -6.33 -2.53 2.16
N TYR A 44 -5.05 -2.64 2.48
CA TYR A 44 -4.14 -3.53 1.78
C TYR A 44 -3.31 -4.36 2.74
N LEU A 45 -3.16 -5.63 2.42
CA LEU A 45 -2.22 -6.52 3.11
C LEU A 45 -0.80 -6.24 2.64
N LEU A 46 0.09 -5.95 3.59
CA LEU A 46 1.50 -5.75 3.26
C LEU A 46 2.20 -7.10 3.19
N VAL A 47 2.93 -7.32 2.10
CA VAL A 47 3.77 -8.51 1.89
C VAL A 47 5.11 -8.11 1.32
N ASP A 48 6.14 -8.89 1.62
CA ASP A 48 7.41 -8.81 0.90
C ASP A 48 7.29 -9.51 -0.45
N ALA A 49 8.18 -9.18 -1.39
CA ALA A 49 8.32 -9.93 -2.62
C ALA A 49 8.74 -11.38 -2.33
N GLU A 50 8.12 -12.34 -3.01
CA GLU A 50 8.46 -13.76 -2.84
C GLU A 50 9.94 -14.02 -3.15
N GLY A 51 10.61 -14.78 -2.27
CA GLY A 51 12.04 -15.07 -2.42
C GLY A 51 12.97 -13.88 -2.14
N SER A 52 12.47 -12.75 -1.61
CA SER A 52 13.33 -11.62 -1.25
C SER A 52 14.41 -12.04 -0.24
N ARG A 53 15.67 -11.74 -0.58
CA ARG A 53 16.81 -11.93 0.33
C ARG A 53 16.90 -10.86 1.42
N GLN A 54 16.13 -9.78 1.28
CA GLN A 54 16.09 -8.65 2.21
C GLN A 54 14.63 -8.23 2.43
N PRO A 55 13.88 -8.96 3.27
CA PRO A 55 12.48 -8.64 3.53
C PRO A 55 12.38 -7.35 4.37
N VAL A 56 11.52 -6.45 3.93
CA VAL A 56 11.28 -5.13 4.52
C VAL A 56 10.41 -5.25 5.76
N LEU A 57 9.38 -6.11 5.75
CA LEU A 57 8.41 -6.17 6.85
C LEU A 57 9.00 -6.67 8.18
N PRO A 58 9.84 -7.72 8.21
CA PRO A 58 10.55 -8.11 9.43
C PRO A 58 11.44 -6.99 9.96
N SER A 59 12.09 -6.26 9.05
CA SER A 59 12.96 -5.13 9.41
C SER A 59 12.16 -3.99 10.05
N LEU A 60 10.95 -3.70 9.57
CA LEU A 60 10.03 -2.74 10.19
C LEU A 60 9.64 -3.13 11.61
N LEU A 61 9.29 -4.40 11.81
CA LEU A 61 8.91 -4.93 13.13
C LEU A 61 10.08 -4.86 14.11
N ASN A 62 11.30 -5.21 13.65
CA ASN A 62 12.51 -5.14 14.46
C ASN A 62 12.96 -3.70 14.75
N ALA A 63 12.70 -2.77 13.84
CA ALA A 63 12.94 -1.33 14.01
C ALA A 63 11.93 -0.67 14.97
N GLY A 64 11.07 -1.47 15.60
CA GLY A 64 10.23 -1.07 16.69
C GLY A 64 8.80 -0.75 16.30
N LEU A 65 8.38 -0.92 15.03
CA LEU A 65 6.97 -0.76 14.61
C LEU A 65 6.09 -1.51 15.61
N ASP A 66 5.31 -0.75 16.38
CA ASP A 66 4.39 -1.30 17.36
C ASP A 66 3.02 -1.47 16.69
N PRO A 67 2.65 -2.71 16.33
CA PRO A 67 1.41 -2.97 15.62
C PRO A 67 0.13 -2.66 16.42
N GLN A 68 0.25 -2.48 17.75
CA GLN A 68 -0.86 -2.13 18.63
C GLN A 68 -1.11 -0.63 18.69
N ARG A 69 -0.16 0.18 18.17
CA ARG A 69 -0.30 1.63 18.09
C ARG A 69 -0.46 2.06 16.63
N PRO A 70 -1.36 3.01 16.34
CA PRO A 70 -1.48 3.54 14.99
C PRO A 70 -0.13 4.10 14.56
N THR A 71 0.33 3.67 13.40
CA THR A 71 1.63 4.09 12.85
C THR A 71 1.40 4.64 11.45
N TYR A 72 1.78 5.89 11.24
CA TYR A 72 1.81 6.49 9.91
C TYR A 72 2.97 5.87 9.13
N LEU A 73 2.69 5.44 7.91
CA LEU A 73 3.67 4.82 7.03
C LEU A 73 3.53 5.36 5.61
N ALA A 74 4.65 5.79 5.04
CA ALA A 74 4.81 6.04 3.63
C ALA A 74 5.79 5.00 3.05
N LEU A 75 5.37 4.25 2.04
CA LEU A 75 6.14 3.15 1.46
C LEU A 75 6.00 3.11 -0.05
N PHE A 76 7.00 2.58 -0.73
CA PHE A 76 6.91 2.19 -2.13
C PHE A 76 6.47 0.73 -2.21
N ALA A 77 5.47 0.45 -3.05
CA ALA A 77 4.99 -0.89 -3.29
C ALA A 77 4.36 -1.03 -4.67
N LYS A 78 4.26 -2.29 -5.12
CA LYS A 78 3.42 -2.67 -6.25
C LYS A 78 2.10 -3.21 -5.73
N TYR A 79 0.99 -2.72 -6.29
CA TYR A 79 -0.32 -3.28 -6.05
C TYR A 79 -0.47 -4.66 -6.70
N ASP A 80 -1.07 -5.59 -5.97
CA ASP A 80 -1.40 -6.92 -6.46
C ASP A 80 -2.76 -7.37 -5.90
N ALA A 81 -3.63 -7.85 -6.78
CA ALA A 81 -4.95 -8.34 -6.43
C ALA A 81 -4.99 -9.85 -6.64
N ARG A 82 -5.15 -10.62 -5.57
CA ARG A 82 -5.19 -12.09 -5.67
C ARG A 82 -6.13 -12.69 -4.64
N HIS A 83 -6.88 -13.71 -5.07
CA HIS A 83 -7.85 -14.42 -4.22
C HIS A 83 -8.85 -13.49 -3.52
N GLY A 84 -9.32 -12.44 -4.20
CA GLY A 84 -10.28 -11.47 -3.67
C GLY A 84 -9.73 -10.57 -2.56
N ARG A 85 -8.40 -10.46 -2.43
CA ARG A 85 -7.74 -9.59 -1.47
C ARG A 85 -6.75 -8.66 -2.16
N ASP A 86 -6.62 -7.47 -1.61
CA ASP A 86 -5.70 -6.44 -2.06
C ASP A 86 -4.39 -6.49 -1.29
N TYR A 87 -3.28 -6.53 -2.03
CA TYR A 87 -1.94 -6.62 -1.49
C TYR A 87 -1.07 -5.45 -1.97
N LEU A 88 -0.11 -5.09 -1.13
CA LEU A 88 1.01 -4.25 -1.50
C LEU A 88 2.28 -5.05 -1.31
N ILE A 89 2.95 -5.35 -2.43
CA ILE A 89 4.27 -5.96 -2.45
C ILE A 89 5.27 -4.84 -2.15
N VAL A 90 5.74 -4.77 -0.90
CA VAL A 90 6.56 -3.68 -0.38
C VAL A 90 7.97 -3.77 -0.94
N SER A 91 8.44 -2.68 -1.52
CA SER A 91 9.81 -2.56 -2.03
C SER A 91 10.70 -1.72 -1.13
N ALA A 92 10.18 -0.63 -0.55
CA ALA A 92 10.93 0.22 0.35
C ALA A 92 10.03 1.02 1.29
N VAL A 93 10.57 1.38 2.46
CA VAL A 93 9.91 2.31 3.40
C VAL A 93 10.52 3.68 3.23
N LYS A 94 9.68 4.68 2.96
CA LYS A 94 10.10 6.07 2.80
C LYS A 94 10.06 6.82 4.13
N HIS A 95 9.04 6.59 4.94
CA HIS A 95 8.86 7.28 6.22
C HIS A 95 7.96 6.49 7.16
N LEU A 96 8.26 6.49 8.45
CA LEU A 96 7.49 5.83 9.50
C LEU A 96 7.42 6.75 10.72
N GLU A 97 6.22 6.91 11.28
CA GLU A 97 5.98 7.71 12.48
C GLU A 97 4.98 7.00 13.40
N GLN A 98 5.42 6.62 14.61
CA GLN A 98 4.57 5.91 15.57
C GLN A 98 3.65 6.83 16.35
N GLY A 99 2.51 6.28 16.78
CA GLY A 99 1.52 7.01 17.58
C GLY A 99 0.72 8.03 16.76
N ARG A 100 1.01 8.15 15.45
CA ARG A 100 0.29 9.01 14.53
C ARG A 100 -0.61 8.17 13.64
N SER A 101 -1.89 8.53 13.61
CA SER A 101 -2.81 8.11 12.55
C SER A 101 -3.10 9.31 11.65
N CYS A 102 -3.26 9.05 10.35
CA CYS A 102 -3.84 10.04 9.44
C CYS A 102 -5.38 10.02 9.45
N HIS A 103 -5.97 9.04 10.12
CA HIS A 103 -7.40 8.97 10.36
C HIS A 103 -7.68 9.60 11.72
N LEU A 104 -8.68 10.48 11.79
CA LEU A 104 -9.15 10.99 13.06
C LEU A 104 -9.73 9.82 13.87
N PRO A 105 -9.48 9.75 15.19
CA PRO A 105 -10.20 8.81 16.05
C PRO A 105 -11.69 9.14 15.98
N ASP A 106 -12.51 8.12 15.83
CA ASP A 106 -13.98 8.23 15.86
C ASP A 106 -14.48 8.66 17.25
#